data_AF-A0A2I9ECV7-F1
#
_entry.id   AF-A0A2I9ECV7-F1
#
_cell.length_a   1.000
_cell.length_b   1.000
_cell.length_c   1.000
_cell.angle_alpha   90.00
_cell.angle_beta   90.00
_cell.angle_gamma   90.00
#
_symmetry.space_group_name_H-M   'P 1'
#
loop_
_entity.id
_entity.type
_entity.pdbx_description
1 polymer ?
#
loop_
_entity_poly.entity_id
_entity_poly.type
_entity_poly.pdbx_seq_one_letter_code
_entity_poly.pdbx_strand_id
1 'polypeptide(L)'
;MDATTFKTEIKNLKDFLVGKTITVSLVNGNNITKYDFSTLKGFGKAILAFEGMGANFGFIKVGNSLIEKRTKDIKELNHYINNGVWDSVHFLATTIKN
;
A
#
# COMPACT_ATOMS: atom_id res chain seq x y z
N MET A 1 10.26 4.32 0.70
CA MET A 1 10.40 4.72 2.11
C MET A 1 10.67 3.49 2.96
N ASP A 2 11.29 3.65 4.12
CA ASP A 2 11.50 2.54 5.06
C ASP A 2 10.20 2.04 5.70
N ALA A 3 10.28 0.89 6.37
CA ALA A 3 9.14 0.26 7.02
C ALA A 3 8.53 1.09 8.16
N THR A 4 9.35 1.80 8.93
CA THR A 4 8.91 2.60 10.08
C THR A 4 8.06 3.79 9.63
N THR A 5 8.53 4.50 8.61
CA THR A 5 7.83 5.61 7.97
C THR A 5 6.52 5.11 7.37
N PHE A 6 6.57 4.02 6.60
CA PHE A 6 5.38 3.45 5.99
C PHE A 6 4.31 3.06 7.02
N LYS A 7 4.69 2.35 8.08
CA LYS A 7 3.76 1.95 9.16
C LYS A 7 3.12 3.17 9.84
N THR A 8 3.87 4.27 9.98
CA THR A 8 3.35 5.53 10.54
C THR A 8 2.29 6.13 9.62
N GLU A 9 2.56 6.21 8.32
CA GLU A 9 1.58 6.73 7.35
C GLU A 9 0.34 5.84 7.25
N ILE A 10 0.51 4.51 7.26
CA ILE A 10 -0.62 3.57 7.27
C ILE A 10 -1.46 3.72 8.53
N LYS A 11 -0.85 4.01 9.69
CA LYS A 11 -1.59 4.28 10.93
C LYS A 11 -2.49 5.50 10.78
N ASN A 12 -2.01 6.55 10.10
CA ASN A 12 -2.79 7.76 9.82
C ASN A 12 -3.92 7.50 8.81
N LEU A 13 -3.74 6.53 7.90
CA LEU A 13 -4.73 6.12 6.90
C LEU A 13 -5.72 5.05 7.40
N LYS A 14 -5.56 4.54 8.63
CA LYS A 14 -6.26 3.35 9.13
C LYS A 14 -7.77 3.39 8.87
N ASP A 15 -8.42 4.50 9.21
CA ASP A 15 -9.88 4.61 9.12
C ASP A 15 -10.37 4.60 7.66
N PHE A 16 -9.61 5.20 6.75
CA PHE A 16 -9.88 5.12 5.31
C PHE A 16 -9.77 3.68 4.79
N LEU A 17 -8.76 2.93 5.25
CA LEU A 17 -8.47 1.57 4.79
C LEU A 17 -9.51 0.54 5.25
N VAL A 18 -10.32 0.85 6.27
CA VAL A 18 -11.38 -0.06 6.74
C VAL A 18 -12.42 -0.27 5.64
N GLY A 19 -12.68 -1.54 5.32
CA GLY A 19 -13.66 -1.93 4.30
C GLY A 19 -13.20 -1.69 2.85
N LYS A 20 -11.93 -1.36 2.63
CA LYS A 20 -11.34 -1.23 1.29
C LYS A 20 -10.60 -2.50 0.89
N THR A 21 -10.49 -2.72 -0.42
CA THR A 21 -9.54 -3.69 -0.98
C THR A 21 -8.14 -3.10 -0.95
N ILE A 22 -7.23 -3.74 -0.24
CA ILE A 22 -5.84 -3.31 -0.14
C ILE A 22 -4.98 -4.25 -0.97
N THR A 23 -4.34 -3.74 -2.00
CA THR A 23 -3.38 -4.50 -2.80
C THR A 23 -1.96 -4.10 -2.42
N VAL A 24 -1.06 -5.07 -2.33
CA VAL A 24 0.39 -4.85 -2.27
C VAL A 24 1.06 -5.59 -3.41
N SER A 25 1.78 -4.88 -4.27
CA SER A 25 2.74 -5.51 -5.18
C SER A 25 4.07 -5.67 -4.47
N LEU A 26 4.50 -6.91 -4.23
CA LEU A 26 5.85 -7.21 -3.77
C LEU A 26 6.75 -7.45 -4.99
N VAL A 27 7.76 -6.61 -5.13
CA VAL A 27 8.85 -6.77 -6.10
C VAL A 27 10.04 -7.40 -5.35
N ASN A 28 10.41 -8.61 -5.75
CA ASN A 28 11.56 -9.31 -5.20
C ASN A 28 12.47 -9.79 -6.34
N GLY A 29 13.52 -9.00 -6.61
CA GLY A 29 14.33 -9.16 -7.81
C GLY A 29 13.50 -8.97 -9.08
N ASN A 30 13.42 -10.00 -9.93
CA ASN A 30 12.65 -9.94 -11.17
C ASN A 30 11.20 -10.46 -10.99
N ASN A 31 10.84 -10.91 -9.80
CA ASN A 31 9.51 -11.44 -9.51
C ASN A 31 8.62 -10.33 -8.94
N ILE A 32 7.40 -10.23 -9.48
CA ILE A 32 6.36 -9.35 -8.95
C ILE A 32 5.17 -10.21 -8.53
N THR A 33 4.87 -10.22 -7.24
CA THR A 33 3.74 -10.94 -6.66
C THR A 33 2.72 -9.94 -6.13
N LYS A 34 1.44 -10.13 -6.45
CA LYS A 34 0.36 -9.29 -5.91
C LYS A 34 -0.34 -10.00 -4.77
N TYR A 35 -0.60 -9.26 -3.71
CA TYR A 35 -1.36 -9.71 -2.55
C TYR A 35 -2.54 -8.78 -2.33
N ASP A 36 -3.73 -9.36 -2.25
CA ASP A 36 -4.96 -8.62 -1.98
C ASP A 36 -5.48 -8.94 -0.57
N PHE A 37 -5.88 -7.91 0.15
CA PHE A 37 -6.34 -8.01 1.52
C PHE A 37 -7.69 -7.30 1.67
N SER A 38 -8.64 -7.99 2.29
CA SER A 38 -9.93 -7.42 2.73
C SER A 38 -9.93 -7.01 4.21
N THR A 39 -8.83 -7.28 4.94
CA THR A 39 -8.71 -6.97 6.36
C THR A 39 -7.38 -6.31 6.71
N LEU A 40 -7.42 -5.35 7.62
CA LEU A 40 -6.22 -4.68 8.15
C LEU A 40 -5.28 -5.65 8.87
N LYS A 41 -5.81 -6.72 9.48
CA LYS A 41 -5.01 -7.75 10.16
C LYS A 41 -4.17 -8.55 9.18
N GLY A 42 -4.76 -8.98 8.05
CA GLY A 42 -4.03 -9.69 6.99
C GLY A 42 -2.97 -8.80 6.36
N PHE A 43 -3.35 -7.57 6.02
CA PHE A 43 -2.46 -6.55 5.49
C PHE A 43 -1.26 -6.28 6.44
N GLY A 44 -1.52 -6.01 7.72
CA GLY A 44 -0.47 -5.73 8.69
C GLY A 44 0.52 -6.88 8.88
N LYS A 45 0.04 -8.14 8.89
CA LYS A 45 0.92 -9.32 8.92
C LYS A 45 1.84 -9.39 7.71
N ALA A 46 1.31 -9.09 6.52
CA ALA A 46 2.09 -9.09 5.29
C ALA A 46 3.17 -7.99 5.31
N ILE A 47 2.83 -6.78 5.76
CA ILE A 47 3.81 -5.68 5.89
C ILE A 47 4.97 -6.07 6.81
N LEU A 48 4.70 -6.71 7.95
CA LEU A 48 5.75 -7.21 8.86
C LEU A 48 6.62 -8.30 8.20
N ALA A 49 6.01 -9.20 7.43
CA ALA A 49 6.75 -10.22 6.69
C ALA A 49 7.66 -9.58 5.62
N PHE A 50 7.15 -8.60 4.86
CA PHE A 50 7.92 -7.90 3.84
C PHE A 50 9.05 -7.06 4.45
N GLU A 51 8.81 -6.42 5.59
CA GLU A 51 9.86 -5.75 6.38
C GLU A 51 10.96 -6.74 6.78
N GLY A 52 10.61 -7.94 7.26
CA GLY A 52 11.57 -9.00 7.56
C GLY A 52 12.37 -9.49 6.36
N MET A 53 11.87 -9.27 5.13
CA MET A 53 12.58 -9.52 3.87
C MET A 53 13.45 -8.34 3.42
N GLY A 54 13.53 -7.24 4.20
CA GLY A 54 14.25 -6.03 3.82
C GLY A 54 13.52 -5.17 2.79
N ALA A 55 12.19 -5.27 2.70
CA ALA A 55 11.43 -4.47 1.75
C ALA A 55 11.36 -2.99 2.17
N ASN A 56 11.54 -2.12 1.18
CA ASN A 56 11.09 -0.74 1.22
C ASN A 56 9.69 -0.62 0.64
N PHE A 57 8.96 0.41 1.05
CA PHE A 57 7.56 0.57 0.69
C PHE A 57 7.31 1.84 -0.13
N GLY A 58 6.18 1.85 -0.84
CA GLY A 58 5.73 2.97 -1.64
C GLY A 58 4.22 2.93 -1.89
N PHE A 59 3.74 3.99 -2.51
CA PHE A 59 2.35 4.13 -2.94
C PHE A 59 2.30 4.01 -4.47
N ILE A 60 1.24 3.39 -5.00
CA ILE A 60 1.09 3.22 -6.46
C ILE A 60 -0.13 3.96 -6.96
N LYS A 61 -1.30 3.69 -6.37
CA LYS A 61 -2.58 4.23 -6.83
C LYS A 61 -3.69 4.06 -5.80
N VAL A 62 -4.77 4.80 -6.02
CA VAL A 62 -6.08 4.62 -5.40
C VAL A 62 -7.13 4.45 -6.51
N GLY A 63 -8.18 3.67 -6.28
CA GLY A 63 -9.13 3.31 -7.32
C GLY A 63 -10.55 3.10 -6.83
N ASN A 64 -11.48 3.13 -7.79
CA ASN A 64 -12.82 2.61 -7.69
C ASN A 64 -13.23 1.83 -8.94
N SER A 65 -14.45 1.30 -8.96
CA SER A 65 -15.02 0.56 -10.09
C SER A 65 -15.02 1.29 -11.44
N LEU A 66 -14.82 2.61 -11.47
CA LEU A 66 -14.88 3.45 -12.68
C LEU A 66 -13.51 4.06 -13.04
N ILE A 67 -12.66 4.36 -12.07
CA ILE A 67 -11.43 5.12 -12.28
C ILE A 67 -10.30 4.75 -11.31
N GLU A 68 -9.06 4.84 -11.79
CA GLU A 68 -7.84 4.74 -11.00
C GLU A 68 -7.02 6.03 -11.08
N LYS A 69 -6.38 6.42 -9.96
CA LYS A 69 -5.46 7.55 -9.87
C LYS A 69 -4.13 7.10 -9.31
N ARG A 70 -3.07 7.27 -10.10
CA ARG A 70 -1.69 6.97 -9.66
C ARG A 70 -1.24 7.98 -8.62
N THR A 71 -0.44 7.53 -7.67
CA THR A 71 0.14 8.37 -6.62
C THR A 71 1.66 8.18 -6.62
N LYS A 72 2.40 9.27 -6.47
CA LYS A 72 3.86 9.24 -6.33
C LYS A 72 4.31 9.23 -4.87
N ASP A 73 3.49 9.78 -3.98
CA ASP A 73 3.80 9.96 -2.56
C ASP A 73 2.51 9.96 -1.71
N ILE A 74 2.70 10.03 -0.38
CA ILE A 74 1.60 10.06 0.59
C ILE A 74 0.76 11.34 0.49
N LYS A 75 1.35 12.47 0.10
CA LYS A 75 0.65 13.75 0.01
C LYS A 75 -0.37 13.72 -1.12
N GLU A 76 0.01 13.18 -2.27
CA GLU A 76 -0.88 12.98 -3.42
C GLU A 76 -1.94 11.92 -3.12
N LEU A 77 -1.58 10.84 -2.43
CA LEU A 77 -2.56 9.85 -1.96
C LEU A 77 -3.60 10.48 -1.03
N ASN A 78 -3.17 11.25 -0.03
CA ASN A 78 -4.06 11.97 0.88
C ASN A 78 -4.96 12.96 0.13
N HIS A 79 -4.42 13.67 -0.86
CA HIS A 79 -5.22 14.57 -1.70
C HIS A 79 -6.36 13.80 -2.38
N TYR A 80 -6.10 12.65 -3.00
CA TYR A 80 -7.17 11.88 -3.63
C TYR A 80 -8.15 11.29 -2.63
N ILE A 81 -7.65 10.69 -1.53
CA ILE A 81 -8.50 10.12 -0.48
C ILE A 81 -9.51 11.15 0.04
N ASN A 82 -9.07 12.39 0.23
CA ASN A 82 -9.91 13.47 0.75
C ASN A 82 -10.86 14.10 -0.29
N ASN A 83 -10.68 13.83 -1.58
CA ASN A 83 -11.43 14.46 -2.67
C ASN A 83 -12.15 13.45 -3.57
N GLY A 84 -12.37 12.22 -3.11
CA GLY A 84 -13.01 11.19 -3.93
C GLY A 84 -13.57 10.02 -3.12
N VAL A 85 -14.37 9.20 -3.81
CA VAL A 85 -14.90 7.96 -3.27
C VAL A 85 -14.14 6.79 -3.88
N TRP A 86 -13.43 6.06 -3.03
CA TRP A 86 -12.52 5.00 -3.44
C TRP A 86 -12.89 3.69 -2.77
N ASP A 87 -12.77 2.57 -3.48
CA ASP A 87 -13.00 1.22 -2.95
C ASP A 87 -11.69 0.45 -2.74
N SER A 88 -10.60 0.91 -3.34
CA SER A 88 -9.33 0.19 -3.37
C SER A 88 -8.10 1.09 -3.30
N VAL A 89 -7.02 0.55 -2.75
CA VAL A 89 -5.71 1.20 -2.67
C VAL A 89 -4.62 0.19 -2.98
N HIS A 90 -3.55 0.65 -3.65
CA HIS A 90 -2.43 -0.19 -4.07
C HIS A 90 -1.11 0.39 -3.58
N PHE A 91 -0.39 -0.44 -2.81
CA PHE A 91 0.95 -0.16 -2.30
C PHE A 91 2.02 -0.99 -3.04
N LEU A 92 3.25 -0.51 -2.93
CA LEU A 92 4.46 -1.20 -3.39
C LEU A 92 5.25 -1.67 -2.17
N ALA A 93 5.77 -2.89 -2.23
CA ALA A 93 6.86 -3.38 -1.40
C ALA A 93 7.99 -3.84 -2.34
N THR A 94 9.22 -3.41 -2.13
CA THR A 94 10.37 -3.76 -2.99
C THR A 94 11.57 -4.13 -2.14
N THR A 95 12.09 -5.34 -2.31
CA THR A 95 13.36 -5.73 -1.67
C THR A 95 14.51 -5.17 -2.50
N ILE A 96 15.43 -4.45 -1.86
CA ILE A 96 16.67 -4.08 -2.53
C ILE A 96 17.49 -5.37 -2.65
N LYS A 97 17.93 -5.73 -3.87
CA LYS A 97 18.90 -6.81 -4.05
C LYS A 97 20.14 -6.46 -3.23
N ASN A 98 20.48 -7.30 -2.25
CA ASN A 98 21.86 -7.39 -1.78
C ASN A 98 22.71 -8.07 -2.84
#